data_AF-Q3S2Y0-F1
#
_entry.id   AF-Q3S2Y0-F1
#
_cell.length_a   1.000
_cell.length_b   1.000
_cell.length_c   1.000
_cell.angle_alpha   90.00
_cell.angle_beta   90.00
_cell.angle_gamma   90.00
#
_symmetry.space_group_name_H-M   'P 1'
#
loop_
_entity.id
_entity.type
_entity.pdbx_description
1 polymer ?
#
loop_
_entity_poly.entity_id
_entity_poly.type
_entity_poly.pdbx_seq_one_letter_code
_entity_poly.pdbx_strand_id
1 'polypeptide(L)'
;MVTDIAVSLGFRELGIHSYPIDTDSPEEMSKRLDGICSGLRKNDIVIFQTPTWNTTTFDEKLFHKLKIFGVKIVIFIHDVVPLMFDGNFYLMDRTIAYYNEADVLIAPSQAMVDKLQSYGLTVKKILVQGMWDHPTNITLQAVNHKKLVHFPGNPERFNFIKNWRIPTELHVYTDHNMQLPTTVVKEPYQSDEQLIMKMSEGGYGLVWMDDRDKQYQSLYCPYKLGAYIAAGIPVIIQKGIANQDIIEKNNLGFIIEKIDDISNIVESTTEEEYMEIVSDVRRFNPLVRQGYFTRKLLTDAVFSALNSM
;
A
#
# COMPACT_ATOMS: atom_id res chain seq x y z
N MET A 1 11.11 -2.30 0.75
CA MET A 1 10.81 -0.84 0.73
C MET A 1 10.87 -0.20 2.12
N VAL A 2 9.86 -0.39 2.98
CA VAL A 2 9.80 0.32 4.28
C VAL A 2 11.03 0.04 5.14
N THR A 3 11.44 -1.23 5.23
CA THR A 3 12.65 -1.64 5.95
C THR A 3 13.92 -0.99 5.36
N ASP A 4 14.07 -0.91 4.04
CA ASP A 4 15.23 -0.28 3.40
C ASP A 4 15.31 1.22 3.75
N ILE A 5 14.16 1.90 3.74
CA ILE A 5 14.07 3.30 4.16
C ILE A 5 14.43 3.41 5.65
N ALA A 6 13.89 2.54 6.51
CA ALA A 6 14.18 2.53 7.93
C ALA A 6 15.68 2.31 8.21
N VAL A 7 16.33 1.37 7.52
CA VAL A 7 17.78 1.13 7.60
C VAL A 7 18.56 2.37 7.17
N SER A 8 18.13 3.07 6.12
CA SER A 8 18.75 4.34 5.70
C SER A 8 18.62 5.45 6.76
N LEU A 9 17.68 5.34 7.70
CA LEU A 9 17.49 6.23 8.84
C LEU A 9 18.19 5.72 10.11
N GLY A 10 18.93 4.60 10.05
CA GLY A 10 19.64 4.02 11.19
C GLY A 10 18.83 3.04 12.04
N PHE A 11 17.65 2.62 11.59
CA PHE A 11 16.86 1.58 12.24
C PHE A 11 17.50 0.21 12.00
N ARG A 12 17.12 -0.79 12.80
CA ARG A 12 17.60 -2.17 12.67
C ARG A 12 16.43 -3.09 12.34
N GLU A 13 16.67 -4.04 11.45
CA GLU A 13 15.68 -5.01 11.03
C GLU A 13 15.52 -6.13 12.07
N LEU A 14 14.26 -6.52 12.33
CA LEU A 14 13.91 -7.80 12.93
C LEU A 14 13.31 -8.68 11.82
N GLY A 15 14.14 -9.51 11.21
CA GLY A 15 13.73 -10.32 10.05
C GLY A 15 12.73 -11.41 10.46
N ILE A 16 11.62 -11.50 9.74
CA ILE A 16 10.59 -12.53 9.93
C ILE A 16 10.43 -13.30 8.63
N HIS A 17 10.68 -14.61 8.67
CA HIS A 17 10.46 -15.49 7.53
C HIS A 17 9.00 -15.93 7.46
N SER A 18 8.42 -16.00 6.26
CA SER A 18 7.08 -16.56 6.07
C SER A 18 7.16 -18.08 5.99
N TYR A 19 6.38 -18.78 6.81
CA TYR A 19 6.35 -20.24 6.86
C TYR A 19 5.03 -20.77 7.45
N PRO A 20 4.67 -22.04 7.19
CA PRO A 20 3.52 -22.67 7.82
C PRO A 20 3.75 -22.85 9.33
N ILE A 21 3.01 -22.11 10.17
CA ILE A 21 3.29 -22.05 11.62
C ILE A 21 2.97 -23.34 12.38
N ASP A 22 2.19 -24.23 11.77
CA ASP A 22 1.81 -25.54 12.30
C ASP A 22 2.95 -26.56 12.28
N THR A 23 4.07 -26.25 11.61
CA THR A 23 5.28 -27.08 11.67
C THR A 23 6.06 -26.93 12.97
N ASP A 24 5.86 -25.85 13.72
CA ASP A 24 6.52 -25.61 15.00
C ASP A 24 5.65 -26.12 16.16
N SER A 25 6.25 -26.87 17.09
CA SER A 25 5.71 -27.02 18.44
C SER A 25 5.62 -25.68 19.18
N PRO A 26 4.80 -25.56 20.25
CA PRO A 26 4.74 -24.33 21.05
C PRO A 26 6.11 -23.87 21.55
N GLU A 27 6.99 -24.79 21.95
CA GLU A 27 8.34 -24.51 22.42
C GLU A 27 9.27 -24.02 21.30
N GLU A 28 9.21 -24.65 20.11
CA GLU A 28 9.98 -24.24 18.93
C GLU A 28 9.58 -22.85 18.46
N MET A 29 8.27 -22.58 18.40
CA MET A 29 7.73 -21.25 18.08
C MET A 29 8.25 -20.20 19.07
N SER A 30 8.21 -20.49 20.38
CA SER A 30 8.70 -19.55 21.40
C SER A 30 10.19 -19.25 21.23
N LYS A 31 11.02 -20.28 20.98
CA LYS A 31 12.47 -20.13 20.74
C LYS A 31 12.78 -19.40 19.43
N ARG A 32 11.98 -19.62 18.39
CA ARG A 32 12.11 -18.87 17.12
C ARG A 32 11.88 -17.38 17.36
N LEU A 33 10.85 -17.04 18.12
CA LEU A 33 10.56 -15.66 18.51
C LEU A 33 11.66 -15.07 19.42
N ASP A 34 12.26 -15.86 20.31
CA ASP A 34 13.47 -15.44 21.05
C ASP A 34 14.63 -15.10 20.11
N GLY A 35 14.85 -15.94 19.08
CA GLY A 35 15.87 -15.68 18.06
C GLY A 35 15.64 -14.37 17.32
N ILE A 36 14.41 -14.14 16.85
CA ILE A 36 14.00 -12.89 16.18
C ILE A 36 14.21 -11.68 17.10
N CYS A 37 13.85 -11.79 18.38
CA CYS A 37 13.91 -10.69 19.35
C CYS A 37 15.27 -10.56 20.08
N SER A 38 16.26 -11.41 19.77
CA SER A 38 17.49 -11.57 20.57
C SER A 38 18.33 -10.29 20.71
N GLY A 39 18.22 -9.36 19.75
CA GLY A 39 18.91 -8.07 19.78
C GLY A 39 18.22 -6.97 20.58
N LEU A 40 16.99 -7.20 21.06
CA LEU A 40 16.19 -6.18 21.74
C LEU A 40 16.62 -5.94 23.19
N ARG A 41 16.47 -4.69 23.61
CA ARG A 41 16.70 -4.24 24.99
C ARG A 41 15.48 -3.50 25.50
N LYS A 42 15.34 -3.46 26.83
CA LYS A 42 14.31 -2.69 27.51
C LYS A 42 14.33 -1.23 27.04
N ASN A 43 13.15 -0.66 26.78
CA ASN A 43 12.92 0.68 26.26
C ASN A 43 13.34 0.92 24.79
N ASP A 44 13.76 -0.10 24.04
CA ASP A 44 13.83 0.03 22.58
C ASP A 44 12.43 0.34 22.01
N ILE A 45 12.38 0.88 20.80
CA ILE A 45 11.14 1.08 20.05
C ILE A 45 11.12 0.08 18.91
N VAL A 46 10.06 -0.72 18.84
CA VAL A 46 9.85 -1.71 17.79
C VAL A 46 8.70 -1.24 16.91
N ILE A 47 8.96 -1.10 15.60
CA ILE A 47 7.93 -0.87 14.60
C ILE A 47 7.50 -2.22 14.03
N PHE A 48 6.32 -2.67 14.43
CA PHE A 48 5.73 -3.91 13.95
C PHE A 48 4.88 -3.65 12.70
N GLN A 49 5.46 -3.96 11.53
CA GLN A 49 4.74 -3.98 10.25
C GLN A 49 3.80 -5.20 10.22
N THR A 50 2.48 -4.96 10.23
CA THR A 50 1.44 -6.00 10.33
C THR A 50 0.57 -6.06 9.07
N PRO A 51 0.15 -7.26 8.60
CA PRO A 51 0.41 -8.58 9.19
C PRO A 51 1.78 -9.16 8.81
N THR A 52 2.26 -10.15 9.57
CA THR A 52 3.45 -10.94 9.19
C THR A 52 3.19 -11.92 8.05
N TRP A 53 1.91 -12.14 7.72
CA TRP A 53 1.43 -13.21 6.84
C TRP A 53 1.70 -14.64 7.34
N ASN A 54 2.09 -14.81 8.60
CA ASN A 54 2.19 -16.11 9.29
C ASN A 54 0.94 -16.43 10.13
N THR A 55 -0.22 -15.90 9.73
CA THR A 55 -1.51 -15.91 10.47
C THR A 55 -1.55 -14.98 11.69
N THR A 56 -2.76 -14.59 12.11
CA THR A 56 -3.02 -13.79 13.31
C THR A 56 -2.42 -14.40 14.58
N THR A 57 -2.34 -15.73 14.66
CA THR A 57 -1.75 -16.43 15.81
C THR A 57 -0.26 -16.13 15.95
N PHE A 58 0.48 -15.99 14.84
CA PHE A 58 1.88 -15.59 14.90
C PHE A 58 2.02 -14.13 15.31
N ASP A 59 1.18 -13.25 14.74
CA ASP A 59 1.17 -11.82 15.06
C ASP A 59 0.98 -11.60 16.57
N GLU A 60 -0.01 -12.27 17.19
CA GLU A 60 -0.27 -12.21 18.63
C GLU A 60 0.90 -12.73 19.47
N LYS A 61 1.49 -13.88 19.10
CA LYS A 61 2.60 -14.47 19.84
C LYS A 61 3.84 -13.59 19.77
N LEU A 62 4.16 -13.02 18.62
CA LEU A 62 5.24 -12.05 18.45
C LEU A 62 4.95 -10.81 19.30
N PHE A 63 3.73 -10.28 19.25
CA PHE A 63 3.35 -9.10 20.04
C PHE A 63 3.55 -9.34 21.54
N HIS A 64 3.05 -10.46 22.06
CA HIS A 64 3.24 -10.85 23.45
C HIS A 64 4.72 -10.96 23.82
N LYS A 65 5.54 -11.56 22.95
CA LYS A 65 6.99 -11.66 23.14
C LYS A 65 7.63 -10.28 23.25
N LEU A 66 7.29 -9.34 22.35
CA LEU A 66 7.80 -7.97 22.40
C LEU A 66 7.46 -7.27 23.73
N LYS A 67 6.23 -7.44 24.25
CA LYS A 67 5.82 -6.86 25.54
C LYS A 67 6.69 -7.36 26.71
N ILE A 68 7.12 -8.62 26.70
CA ILE A 68 8.01 -9.18 27.74
C ILE A 68 9.36 -8.43 27.80
N PHE A 69 9.89 -7.99 26.66
CA PHE A 69 11.14 -7.22 26.61
C PHE A 69 11.01 -5.79 27.16
N GLY A 70 9.79 -5.31 27.43
CA GLY A 70 9.56 -3.96 27.92
C GLY A 70 9.94 -2.88 26.90
N VAL A 71 9.75 -3.18 25.61
CA VAL A 71 9.90 -2.22 24.50
C VAL A 71 8.63 -1.37 24.36
N LYS A 72 8.75 -0.24 23.68
CA LYS A 72 7.59 0.47 23.12
C LYS A 72 7.27 -0.10 21.75
N ILE A 73 5.99 -0.26 21.44
CA ILE A 73 5.55 -0.88 20.19
C ILE A 73 4.76 0.13 19.37
N VAL A 74 5.25 0.40 18.16
CA VAL A 74 4.50 1.07 17.10
C VAL A 74 3.94 -0.01 16.19
N ILE A 75 2.61 -0.09 16.06
CA ILE A 75 2.01 -0.91 14.99
C ILE A 75 2.00 -0.10 13.71
N PHE A 76 2.51 -0.66 12.63
CA PHE A 76 2.36 -0.13 11.28
C PHE A 76 1.47 -1.04 10.44
N ILE A 77 0.21 -0.64 10.27
CA ILE A 77 -0.79 -1.40 9.51
C ILE A 77 -0.49 -1.27 8.02
N HIS A 78 -0.11 -2.39 7.38
CA HIS A 78 -0.08 -2.51 5.93
C HIS A 78 -1.43 -3.02 5.42
N ASP A 79 -2.02 -3.98 6.14
CA ASP A 79 -3.33 -4.53 5.84
C ASP A 79 -4.09 -4.92 7.12
N VAL A 80 -5.42 -4.90 7.05
CA VAL A 80 -6.31 -5.39 8.12
C VAL A 80 -7.03 -6.64 7.62
N VAL A 81 -6.44 -7.81 7.86
CA VAL A 81 -6.93 -9.12 7.36
C VAL A 81 -8.44 -9.35 7.59
N PRO A 82 -9.03 -9.03 8.76
CA PRO A 82 -10.47 -9.19 8.99
C PRO A 82 -11.37 -8.30 8.12
N LEU A 83 -10.83 -7.21 7.53
CA LEU A 83 -11.55 -6.28 6.66
C LEU A 83 -11.30 -6.53 5.17
N MET A 84 -10.24 -7.26 4.82
CA MET A 84 -9.93 -7.59 3.42
C MET A 84 -10.88 -8.63 2.84
N PHE A 85 -11.31 -9.60 3.67
CA PHE A 85 -12.11 -10.73 3.24
C PHE A 85 -13.20 -11.03 4.27
N ASP A 86 -14.46 -11.05 3.85
CA ASP A 86 -15.61 -11.29 4.73
C ASP A 86 -15.46 -12.57 5.58
N GLY A 87 -14.89 -13.63 4.99
CA GLY A 87 -14.66 -14.90 5.68
C GLY A 87 -13.67 -14.83 6.85
N ASN A 88 -12.89 -13.75 6.97
CA ASN A 88 -11.91 -13.54 8.02
C ASN A 88 -12.39 -12.60 9.13
N PHE A 89 -13.64 -12.10 9.06
CA PHE A 89 -14.15 -11.14 10.04
C PHE A 89 -14.15 -11.68 11.48
N TYR A 90 -14.23 -13.00 11.68
CA TYR A 90 -14.11 -13.65 12.99
C TYR A 90 -12.78 -13.36 13.72
N LEU A 91 -11.75 -12.90 12.99
CA LEU A 91 -10.46 -12.49 13.54
C LEU A 91 -10.45 -11.03 14.04
N MET A 92 -11.55 -10.28 13.90
CA MET A 92 -11.62 -8.86 14.25
C MET A 92 -11.27 -8.61 15.72
N ASP A 93 -11.96 -9.27 16.65
CA ASP A 93 -11.77 -9.04 18.09
C ASP A 93 -10.33 -9.35 18.53
N ARG A 94 -9.76 -10.44 18.01
CA ARG A 94 -8.36 -10.82 18.21
C ARG A 94 -7.40 -9.77 17.69
N THR A 95 -7.68 -9.25 16.48
CA THR A 95 -6.85 -8.22 15.84
C THR A 95 -6.89 -6.90 16.63
N ILE A 96 -8.08 -6.45 17.01
CA ILE A 96 -8.25 -5.24 17.83
C ILE A 96 -7.61 -5.39 19.21
N ALA A 97 -7.69 -6.58 19.82
CA ALA A 97 -7.10 -6.84 21.13
C ALA A 97 -5.58 -6.58 21.13
N TYR A 98 -4.83 -7.17 20.19
CA TYR A 98 -3.39 -6.92 20.13
C TYR A 98 -3.06 -5.53 19.57
N TYR A 99 -3.93 -4.94 18.73
CA TYR A 99 -3.76 -3.53 18.31
C TYR A 99 -3.81 -2.56 19.49
N ASN A 100 -4.71 -2.79 20.45
CA ASN A 100 -4.88 -1.95 21.63
C ASN A 100 -3.70 -1.99 22.62
N GLU A 101 -2.77 -2.93 22.45
CA GLU A 101 -1.58 -3.01 23.30
C GLU A 101 -0.40 -2.16 22.80
N ALA A 102 -0.56 -1.49 21.64
CA ALA A 102 0.44 -0.63 21.03
C ALA A 102 0.51 0.76 21.69
N ASP A 103 1.72 1.33 21.72
CA ASP A 103 1.96 2.70 22.19
C ASP A 103 1.59 3.74 21.11
N VAL A 104 1.79 3.38 19.85
CA VAL A 104 1.44 4.18 18.66
C VAL A 104 0.89 3.25 17.59
N LEU A 105 -0.11 3.72 16.84
CA LEU A 105 -0.65 3.01 15.67
C LEU A 105 -0.55 3.88 14.43
N ILE A 106 0.04 3.34 13.38
CA ILE A 106 0.03 3.93 12.05
C ILE A 106 -1.04 3.22 11.23
N ALA A 107 -1.98 3.99 10.68
CA ALA A 107 -3.02 3.52 9.78
C ALA A 107 -2.87 4.13 8.38
N PRO A 108 -3.36 3.46 7.31
CA PRO A 108 -3.30 3.99 5.95
C PRO A 108 -4.05 5.31 5.75
N SER A 109 -5.19 5.50 6.43
CA SER A 109 -6.08 6.66 6.28
C SER A 109 -6.85 6.96 7.57
N GLN A 110 -7.40 8.16 7.69
CA GLN A 110 -8.31 8.50 8.78
C GLN A 110 -9.57 7.62 8.75
N ALA A 111 -10.09 7.29 7.56
CA ALA A 111 -11.24 6.39 7.43
C ALA A 111 -10.97 4.99 7.99
N MET A 112 -9.75 4.46 7.84
CA MET A 112 -9.34 3.20 8.49
C MET A 112 -9.33 3.33 10.02
N VAL A 113 -8.84 4.45 10.56
CA VAL A 113 -8.85 4.72 12.00
C VAL A 113 -10.27 4.71 12.55
N ASP A 114 -11.16 5.48 11.93
CA ASP A 114 -12.56 5.59 12.35
C ASP A 114 -13.25 4.22 12.29
N LYS A 115 -12.94 3.44 11.25
CA LYS A 115 -13.47 2.08 11.09
C LYS A 115 -12.96 1.15 12.20
N LEU A 116 -11.68 1.16 12.53
CA LEU A 116 -11.12 0.35 13.61
C LEU A 116 -11.65 0.79 15.00
N GLN A 117 -11.87 2.09 15.23
CA GLN A 117 -12.50 2.60 16.45
C GLN A 117 -13.94 2.08 16.61
N SER A 118 -14.69 1.95 15.51
CA SER A 118 -16.03 1.34 15.55
C SER A 118 -16.02 -0.15 15.99
N TYR A 119 -14.86 -0.81 15.93
CA TYR A 119 -14.63 -2.17 16.43
C TYR A 119 -13.87 -2.22 17.76
N GLY A 120 -13.68 -1.08 18.45
CA GLY A 120 -13.08 -1.04 19.78
C GLY A 120 -11.58 -0.72 19.82
N LEU A 121 -11.01 -0.14 18.76
CA LEU A 121 -9.67 0.44 18.83
C LEU A 121 -9.65 1.64 19.80
N THR A 122 -8.70 1.65 20.75
CA THR A 122 -8.57 2.65 21.82
C THR A 122 -7.18 3.28 21.91
N VAL A 123 -6.26 2.93 21.00
CA VAL A 123 -4.91 3.52 20.94
C VAL A 123 -5.02 5.03 20.80
N LYS A 124 -4.37 5.77 21.69
CA LYS A 124 -4.49 7.24 21.76
C LYS A 124 -3.65 7.97 20.72
N LYS A 125 -2.49 7.41 20.38
CA LYS A 125 -1.51 8.03 19.48
C LYS A 125 -1.61 7.36 18.12
N ILE A 126 -2.20 8.07 17.17
CA ILE A 126 -2.45 7.56 15.84
C ILE A 126 -1.80 8.47 14.80
N LEU A 127 -1.12 7.87 13.83
CA LEU A 127 -0.55 8.54 12.68
C LEU A 127 -1.20 8.01 11.40
N VAL A 128 -1.42 8.90 10.43
CA VAL A 128 -1.94 8.54 9.12
C VAL A 128 -0.79 8.50 8.11
N GLN A 129 -0.67 7.40 7.39
CA GLN A 129 0.34 7.19 6.35
C GLN A 129 0.08 8.08 5.12
N GLY A 130 -1.15 8.10 4.60
CA GLY A 130 -1.53 8.87 3.42
C GLY A 130 -1.22 8.20 2.08
N MET A 131 0.05 7.88 1.79
CA MET A 131 0.44 7.30 0.51
C MET A 131 1.60 6.30 0.67
N TRP A 132 1.67 5.31 -0.23
CA TRP A 132 2.87 4.49 -0.37
C TRP A 132 3.92 5.22 -1.20
N ASP A 133 5.15 5.23 -0.70
CA ASP A 133 6.30 5.57 -1.54
C ASP A 133 6.55 4.49 -2.58
N HIS A 134 7.45 4.79 -3.52
CA HIS A 134 8.00 3.83 -4.45
C HIS A 134 9.45 4.23 -4.78
N PRO A 135 10.41 3.97 -3.87
CA PRO A 135 11.78 4.41 -4.02
C PRO A 135 12.43 3.86 -5.27
N THR A 136 12.94 4.74 -6.12
CA THR A 136 13.56 4.33 -7.39
C THR A 136 14.47 5.43 -7.94
N ASN A 137 15.58 4.99 -8.53
CA ASN A 137 16.55 5.85 -9.23
C ASN A 137 16.44 5.73 -10.75
N ILE A 138 15.41 5.05 -11.27
CA ILE A 138 15.22 4.86 -12.72
C ILE A 138 14.98 6.20 -13.40
N THR A 139 15.80 6.51 -14.40
CA THR A 139 15.64 7.70 -15.23
C THR A 139 14.34 7.61 -16.02
N LEU A 140 13.46 8.59 -15.84
CA LEU A 140 12.19 8.66 -16.55
C LEU A 140 12.41 9.03 -18.02
N GLN A 141 11.65 8.39 -18.91
CA GLN A 141 11.70 8.68 -20.33
C GLN A 141 10.99 10.01 -20.67
N ALA A 142 11.17 10.47 -21.92
CA ALA A 142 10.31 11.51 -22.46
C ALA A 142 8.87 10.97 -22.54
N VAL A 143 7.93 11.75 -22.03
CA VAL A 143 6.51 11.36 -22.00
C VAL A 143 5.86 11.73 -23.32
N ASN A 144 5.03 10.82 -23.83
CA ASN A 144 4.11 11.08 -24.92
C ASN A 144 2.67 10.94 -24.39
N HIS A 145 1.71 11.68 -24.95
CA HIS A 145 0.29 11.49 -24.64
C HIS A 145 -0.27 10.20 -25.27
N LYS A 146 0.11 9.05 -24.71
CA LYS A 146 -0.42 7.75 -25.13
C LYS A 146 -1.87 7.61 -24.65
N LYS A 147 -2.78 7.33 -25.58
CA LYS A 147 -4.21 7.17 -25.32
C LYS A 147 -4.54 5.75 -24.81
N LEU A 148 -3.85 5.32 -23.76
CA LEU A 148 -3.95 3.97 -23.17
C LEU A 148 -3.88 4.02 -21.65
N VAL A 149 -4.28 2.92 -21.01
CA VAL A 149 -4.31 2.77 -19.56
C VAL A 149 -3.43 1.61 -19.12
N HIS A 150 -2.62 1.81 -18.08
CA HIS A 150 -1.76 0.80 -17.47
C HIS A 150 -2.41 0.20 -16.23
N PHE A 151 -2.35 -1.14 -16.09
CA PHE A 151 -2.80 -1.86 -14.91
C PHE A 151 -1.90 -3.07 -14.57
N PRO A 152 -0.88 -2.90 -13.71
CA PRO A 152 -0.06 -4.00 -13.22
C PRO A 152 -0.81 -4.71 -12.10
N GLY A 153 -1.60 -5.72 -12.46
CA GLY A 153 -2.44 -6.44 -11.53
C GLY A 153 -2.85 -7.82 -12.02
N ASN A 154 -3.15 -8.70 -11.06
CA ASN A 154 -3.60 -10.06 -11.35
C ASN A 154 -5.10 -10.08 -11.71
N PRO A 155 -5.49 -10.51 -12.93
CA PRO A 155 -6.90 -10.57 -13.31
C PRO A 155 -7.76 -11.57 -12.54
N GLU A 156 -7.17 -12.50 -11.78
CA GLU A 156 -7.92 -13.34 -10.83
C GLU A 156 -8.41 -12.54 -9.61
N ARG A 157 -7.67 -11.49 -9.24
CA ARG A 157 -8.08 -10.55 -8.19
C ARG A 157 -8.98 -9.45 -8.72
N PHE A 158 -8.74 -9.00 -9.96
CA PHE A 158 -9.39 -7.85 -10.57
C PHE A 158 -10.29 -8.29 -11.73
N ASN A 159 -11.52 -8.68 -11.42
CA ASN A 159 -12.49 -9.21 -12.36
C ASN A 159 -12.95 -8.19 -13.40
N PHE A 160 -12.88 -6.89 -13.09
CA PHE A 160 -13.20 -5.83 -14.06
C PHE A 160 -12.36 -5.96 -15.35
N ILE A 161 -11.14 -6.52 -15.28
CA ILE A 161 -10.28 -6.75 -16.46
C ILE A 161 -10.96 -7.69 -17.45
N LYS A 162 -11.57 -8.77 -16.96
CA LYS A 162 -12.30 -9.76 -17.77
C LYS A 162 -13.57 -9.16 -18.38
N ASN A 163 -14.07 -8.08 -17.78
CA ASN A 163 -15.27 -7.36 -18.19
C ASN A 163 -14.96 -6.00 -18.84
N TRP A 164 -13.73 -5.75 -19.26
CA TRP A 164 -13.34 -4.51 -19.91
C TRP A 164 -14.02 -4.41 -21.29
N ARG A 165 -15.00 -3.51 -21.39
CA ARG A 165 -15.87 -3.35 -22.58
C ARG A 165 -15.84 -1.95 -23.17
N ILE A 166 -14.87 -1.14 -22.77
CA ILE A 166 -14.71 0.23 -23.26
C ILE A 166 -13.64 0.28 -24.37
N PRO A 167 -13.70 1.25 -25.30
CA PRO A 167 -12.79 1.34 -26.44
C PRO A 167 -11.31 1.53 -26.09
N THR A 168 -11.02 2.17 -24.95
CA THR A 168 -9.65 2.49 -24.54
C THR A 168 -8.82 1.23 -24.28
N GLU A 169 -7.59 1.20 -24.78
CA GLU A 169 -6.68 0.09 -24.56
C GLU A 169 -6.25 -0.01 -23.09
N LEU A 170 -6.34 -1.22 -22.53
CA LEU A 170 -5.87 -1.56 -21.19
C LEU A 170 -4.66 -2.49 -21.26
N HIS A 171 -3.50 -2.00 -20.86
CA HIS A 171 -2.28 -2.81 -20.74
C HIS A 171 -2.21 -3.47 -19.37
N VAL A 172 -2.32 -4.81 -19.35
CA VAL A 172 -2.32 -5.61 -18.12
C VAL A 172 -1.04 -6.40 -18.01
N TYR A 173 -0.25 -6.13 -16.96
CA TYR A 173 1.07 -6.75 -16.75
C TYR A 173 0.93 -7.97 -15.85
N THR A 174 0.91 -9.16 -16.45
CA THR A 174 0.63 -10.41 -15.73
C THR A 174 1.16 -11.64 -16.46
N ASP A 175 1.59 -12.65 -15.70
CA ASP A 175 1.97 -13.95 -16.27
C ASP A 175 0.78 -14.91 -16.41
N HIS A 176 -0.40 -14.56 -15.87
CA HIS A 176 -1.57 -15.43 -15.93
C HIS A 176 -2.08 -15.62 -17.36
N ASN A 177 -2.24 -16.86 -17.79
CA ASN A 177 -2.82 -17.20 -19.09
C ASN A 177 -4.34 -17.21 -18.98
N MET A 178 -4.99 -16.33 -19.75
CA MET A 178 -6.45 -16.30 -19.86
C MET A 178 -6.89 -15.61 -21.14
N GLN A 179 -8.15 -15.85 -21.52
CA GLN A 179 -8.79 -15.07 -22.57
C GLN A 179 -9.16 -13.70 -22.02
N LEU A 180 -8.73 -12.66 -22.73
CA LEU A 180 -9.00 -11.26 -22.39
C LEU A 180 -9.82 -10.61 -23.52
N PRO A 181 -10.61 -9.56 -23.21
CA PRO A 181 -11.28 -8.76 -24.23
C PRO A 181 -10.30 -8.18 -25.26
N THR A 182 -10.79 -7.84 -26.46
CA THR A 182 -9.95 -7.40 -27.59
C THR A 182 -9.18 -6.10 -27.34
N THR A 183 -9.72 -5.21 -26.49
CA THR A 183 -9.07 -3.94 -26.11
C THR A 183 -8.15 -4.09 -24.89
N VAL A 184 -7.95 -5.31 -24.40
CA VAL A 184 -7.02 -5.59 -23.30
C VAL A 184 -5.75 -6.22 -23.86
N VAL A 185 -4.65 -5.47 -23.75
CA VAL A 185 -3.31 -5.90 -24.16
C VAL A 185 -2.64 -6.60 -22.98
N LYS A 186 -2.42 -7.91 -23.10
CA LYS A 186 -1.62 -8.65 -22.13
C LYS A 186 -0.14 -8.33 -22.34
N GLU A 187 0.49 -7.80 -21.29
CA GLU A 187 1.92 -7.59 -21.19
C GLU A 187 2.51 -8.67 -20.26
N PRO A 188 3.72 -9.20 -20.54
CA PRO A 188 4.38 -10.11 -19.63
C PRO A 188 4.63 -9.43 -18.29
N TYR A 189 4.75 -10.21 -17.20
CA TYR A 189 5.20 -9.64 -15.94
C TYR A 189 6.59 -9.03 -16.11
N GLN A 190 6.78 -7.85 -15.55
CA GLN A 190 8.03 -7.10 -15.63
C GLN A 190 8.61 -6.90 -14.24
N SER A 191 9.94 -6.76 -14.15
CA SER A 191 10.53 -6.27 -12.93
C SER A 191 10.01 -4.86 -12.64
N ASP A 192 10.04 -4.46 -11.37
CA ASP A 192 9.59 -3.13 -10.96
C ASP A 192 10.26 -2.01 -11.76
N GLU A 193 11.58 -2.12 -11.97
CA GLU A 193 12.36 -1.16 -12.76
C GLU A 193 11.91 -1.07 -14.22
N GLN A 194 11.66 -2.22 -14.85
CA GLN A 194 11.17 -2.28 -16.24
C GLN A 194 9.78 -1.69 -16.37
N LEU A 195 8.90 -1.99 -15.41
CA LEU A 195 7.54 -1.47 -15.37
C LEU A 195 7.53 0.05 -15.21
N ILE A 196 8.32 0.60 -14.29
CA ILE A 196 8.47 2.05 -14.10
C ILE A 196 9.01 2.70 -15.37
N MET A 197 10.05 2.12 -16.00
CA MET A 197 10.61 2.65 -17.24
C MET A 197 9.57 2.68 -18.37
N LYS A 198 8.84 1.57 -18.58
CA LYS A 198 7.82 1.45 -19.62
C LYS A 198 6.64 2.39 -19.41
N MET A 199 6.11 2.46 -18.19
CA MET A 199 5.02 3.39 -17.86
C MET A 199 5.46 4.86 -18.01
N SER A 200 6.73 5.18 -17.74
CA SER A 200 7.23 6.56 -17.85
C SER A 200 7.21 7.17 -19.25
N GLU A 201 6.97 6.35 -20.28
CA GLU A 201 6.79 6.81 -21.67
C GLU A 201 5.42 7.45 -21.93
N GLY A 202 4.50 7.37 -20.96
CA GLY A 202 3.17 7.98 -20.99
C GLY A 202 2.01 7.01 -21.08
N GLY A 203 0.79 7.52 -20.91
CA GLY A 203 -0.42 6.75 -20.62
C GLY A 203 -0.99 7.15 -19.25
N TYR A 204 -2.01 6.43 -18.81
CA TYR A 204 -2.68 6.69 -17.54
C TYR A 204 -2.58 5.48 -16.60
N GLY A 205 -2.23 5.70 -15.34
CA GLY A 205 -2.22 4.64 -14.33
C GLY A 205 -3.59 4.42 -13.69
N LEU A 206 -4.18 3.23 -13.83
CA LEU A 206 -5.52 2.96 -13.27
C LEU A 206 -5.46 2.37 -11.86
N VAL A 207 -6.14 3.03 -10.92
CA VAL A 207 -6.41 2.49 -9.59
C VAL A 207 -7.90 2.18 -9.45
N TRP A 208 -8.22 0.91 -9.66
CA TRP A 208 -9.59 0.40 -9.62
C TRP A 208 -9.70 -0.86 -8.75
N MET A 209 -10.88 -1.06 -8.17
CA MET A 209 -11.28 -2.24 -7.40
C MET A 209 -12.64 -2.71 -7.89
N ASP A 210 -12.89 -4.02 -7.81
CA ASP A 210 -14.24 -4.56 -8.01
C ASP A 210 -15.16 -4.16 -6.85
N ASP A 211 -16.48 -4.18 -7.07
CA ASP A 211 -17.46 -3.75 -6.07
C ASP A 211 -17.35 -4.52 -4.73
N ARG A 212 -16.89 -5.78 -4.78
CA ARG A 212 -16.62 -6.59 -3.58
C ARG A 212 -15.59 -5.94 -2.64
N ASP A 213 -14.54 -5.34 -3.20
CA ASP A 213 -13.41 -4.81 -2.44
C ASP A 213 -13.50 -3.28 -2.25
N LYS A 214 -14.58 -2.67 -2.76
CA LYS A 214 -14.79 -1.21 -2.77
C LYS A 214 -14.88 -0.62 -1.36
N GLN A 215 -15.41 -1.38 -0.41
CA GLN A 215 -15.41 -0.95 0.98
C GLN A 215 -13.97 -0.82 1.52
N TYR A 216 -13.10 -1.80 1.26
CA TYR A 216 -11.71 -1.77 1.69
C TYR A 216 -10.90 -0.70 0.93
N GLN A 217 -11.25 -0.42 -0.33
CA GLN A 217 -10.66 0.65 -1.13
C GLN A 217 -10.75 2.03 -0.46
N SER A 218 -11.85 2.30 0.24
CA SER A 218 -12.04 3.57 0.98
C SER A 218 -11.15 3.69 2.24
N LEU A 219 -10.47 2.61 2.62
CA LEU A 219 -9.68 2.53 3.85
C LEU A 219 -8.17 2.43 3.60
N TYR A 220 -7.74 1.68 2.58
CA TYR A 220 -6.34 1.30 2.37
C TYR A 220 -5.55 2.23 1.44
N CYS A 221 -4.22 2.15 1.51
CA CYS A 221 -3.32 2.81 0.56
C CYS A 221 -2.98 1.85 -0.61
N PRO A 222 -3.37 2.13 -1.86
CA PRO A 222 -2.97 1.33 -3.02
C PRO A 222 -1.47 1.46 -3.33
N TYR A 223 -0.70 0.36 -3.26
CA TYR A 223 0.72 0.41 -3.63
C TYR A 223 0.95 0.84 -5.09
N LYS A 224 0.09 0.38 -6.02
CA LYS A 224 0.16 0.74 -7.45
C LYS A 224 0.08 2.25 -7.71
N LEU A 225 -0.59 3.00 -6.83
CA LEU A 225 -0.66 4.46 -6.94
C LEU A 225 0.73 5.08 -6.82
N GLY A 226 1.51 4.66 -5.82
CA GLY A 226 2.91 5.09 -5.65
C GLY A 226 3.76 4.75 -6.89
N ALA A 227 3.57 3.57 -7.47
CA ALA A 227 4.28 3.15 -8.68
C ALA A 227 3.99 4.05 -9.89
N TYR A 228 2.73 4.41 -10.15
CA TYR A 228 2.38 5.32 -11.26
C TYR A 228 2.95 6.72 -11.07
N ILE A 229 2.83 7.27 -9.85
CA ILE A 229 3.39 8.59 -9.53
C ILE A 229 4.91 8.56 -9.65
N ALA A 230 5.58 7.51 -9.18
CA ALA A 230 7.02 7.34 -9.35
C ALA A 230 7.45 7.19 -10.81
N ALA A 231 6.63 6.56 -11.66
CA ALA A 231 6.81 6.52 -13.12
C ALA A 231 6.55 7.88 -13.80
N GLY A 232 5.94 8.84 -13.10
CA GLY A 232 5.76 10.19 -13.59
C GLY A 232 4.60 10.33 -14.59
N ILE A 233 3.56 9.51 -14.44
CA ILE A 233 2.35 9.55 -15.27
C ILE A 233 1.08 9.87 -14.44
N PRO A 234 0.06 10.52 -15.04
CA PRO A 234 -1.20 10.78 -14.38
C PRO A 234 -1.94 9.48 -14.02
N VAL A 235 -2.76 9.55 -12.97
CA VAL A 235 -3.60 8.42 -12.55
C VAL A 235 -5.07 8.66 -12.87
N ILE A 236 -5.81 7.57 -13.01
CA ILE A 236 -7.27 7.56 -12.99
C ILE A 236 -7.68 6.72 -11.80
N ILE A 237 -8.37 7.31 -10.84
CA ILE A 237 -8.76 6.66 -9.59
C ILE A 237 -10.28 6.63 -9.43
N GLN A 238 -10.77 5.59 -8.76
CA GLN A 238 -12.17 5.51 -8.36
C GLN A 238 -12.48 6.49 -7.23
N LYS A 239 -13.58 7.23 -7.37
CA LYS A 239 -14.07 8.17 -6.36
C LYS A 239 -14.32 7.47 -5.02
N GLY A 240 -13.88 8.11 -3.93
CA GLY A 240 -14.02 7.58 -2.59
C GLY A 240 -12.89 6.65 -2.13
N ILE A 241 -11.83 6.49 -2.95
CA ILE A 241 -10.59 5.87 -2.49
C ILE A 241 -9.99 6.64 -1.31
N ALA A 242 -9.33 5.94 -0.39
CA ALA A 242 -8.66 6.58 0.72
C ALA A 242 -7.62 7.61 0.24
N ASN A 243 -7.54 8.74 0.95
CA ASN A 243 -6.58 9.81 0.69
C ASN A 243 -6.66 10.40 -0.74
N GLN A 244 -7.86 10.37 -1.36
CA GLN A 244 -8.12 10.96 -2.69
C GLN A 244 -7.73 12.44 -2.78
N ASP A 245 -7.76 13.16 -1.66
CA ASP A 245 -7.43 14.59 -1.59
C ASP A 245 -5.95 14.86 -1.93
N ILE A 246 -5.06 13.86 -1.79
CA ILE A 246 -3.68 13.95 -2.27
C ILE A 246 -3.66 14.10 -3.81
N ILE A 247 -4.56 13.40 -4.51
CA ILE A 247 -4.64 13.45 -5.98
C ILE A 247 -5.22 14.80 -6.42
N GLU A 248 -6.30 15.24 -5.78
CA GLU A 248 -6.98 16.51 -6.10
C GLU A 248 -6.07 17.72 -5.87
N LYS A 249 -5.48 17.83 -4.66
CA LYS A 249 -4.70 19.01 -4.25
C LYS A 249 -3.40 19.19 -5.02
N ASN A 250 -2.85 18.10 -5.56
CA ASN A 250 -1.57 18.11 -6.27
C ASN A 250 -1.73 17.92 -7.78
N ASN A 251 -2.96 17.89 -8.31
CA ASN A 251 -3.27 17.65 -9.71
C ASN A 251 -2.56 16.42 -10.28
N LEU A 252 -2.76 15.26 -9.64
CA LEU A 252 -2.05 14.02 -10.04
C LEU A 252 -2.84 13.15 -11.02
N GLY A 253 -4.03 13.59 -11.44
CA GLY A 253 -4.87 12.86 -12.37
C GLY A 253 -6.36 13.05 -12.11
N PHE A 254 -7.15 12.04 -12.47
CA PHE A 254 -8.61 12.12 -12.57
C PHE A 254 -9.29 11.23 -11.53
N ILE A 255 -10.41 11.72 -11.02
CA ILE A 255 -11.27 10.99 -10.07
C ILE A 255 -12.61 10.74 -10.75
N ILE A 256 -12.97 9.46 -10.90
CA ILE A 256 -14.19 9.06 -11.62
C ILE A 256 -15.04 8.10 -10.80
N GLU A 257 -16.34 8.10 -11.07
CA GLU A 257 -17.27 7.17 -10.42
C GLU A 257 -17.40 5.85 -11.17
N LYS A 258 -17.35 5.89 -12.51
CA LYS A 258 -17.63 4.75 -13.38
C LYS A 258 -16.47 4.49 -14.32
N ILE A 259 -16.19 3.21 -14.56
CA ILE A 259 -15.15 2.78 -15.49
C ILE A 259 -15.41 3.25 -16.92
N ASP A 260 -16.69 3.47 -17.28
CA ASP A 260 -17.14 3.94 -18.59
C ASP A 260 -16.66 5.38 -18.90
N ASP A 261 -16.35 6.18 -17.86
CA ASP A 261 -15.87 7.56 -18.03
C ASP A 261 -14.40 7.62 -18.51
N ILE A 262 -13.66 6.51 -18.40
CA ILE A 262 -12.24 6.44 -18.78
C ILE A 262 -12.05 6.79 -20.25
N SER A 263 -12.88 6.25 -21.14
CA SER A 263 -12.72 6.52 -22.57
C SER A 263 -12.95 7.97 -22.91
N ASN A 264 -13.91 8.64 -22.26
CA ASN A 264 -14.10 10.06 -22.46
C ASN A 264 -12.89 10.86 -22.00
N ILE A 265 -12.34 10.57 -20.81
CA ILE A 265 -11.14 11.25 -20.29
C ILE A 265 -9.96 11.08 -21.24
N VAL A 266 -9.66 9.83 -21.59
CA VAL A 266 -8.49 9.52 -22.42
C VAL A 266 -8.61 10.21 -23.78
N GLU A 267 -9.78 10.18 -24.41
CA GLU A 267 -9.98 10.83 -25.72
C GLU A 267 -9.99 12.36 -25.63
N SER A 268 -10.75 12.93 -24.70
CA SER A 268 -11.01 14.39 -24.65
C SER A 268 -9.85 15.21 -24.11
N THR A 269 -8.98 14.61 -23.29
CA THR A 269 -7.79 15.33 -22.78
C THR A 269 -6.92 15.74 -23.96
N THR A 270 -6.55 17.01 -24.03
CA THR A 270 -5.62 17.54 -25.03
C THR A 270 -4.16 17.24 -24.65
N GLU A 271 -3.24 17.34 -25.61
CA GLU A 271 -1.81 17.18 -25.34
C GLU A 271 -1.33 18.20 -24.29
N GLU A 272 -1.81 19.44 -24.37
CA GLU A 272 -1.45 20.52 -23.43
C GLU A 272 -1.89 20.18 -22.01
N GLU A 273 -3.16 19.86 -21.81
CA GLU A 273 -3.70 19.45 -20.49
C GLU A 273 -2.98 18.22 -19.93
N TYR A 274 -2.70 17.22 -20.77
CA TYR A 274 -1.98 16.03 -20.34
C TYR A 274 -0.56 16.36 -19.87
N MET A 275 0.15 17.22 -20.62
CA MET A 275 1.50 17.64 -20.27
C MET A 275 1.55 18.53 -19.01
N GLU A 276 0.51 19.32 -18.75
CA GLU A 276 0.35 20.04 -17.48
C GLU A 276 0.23 19.08 -16.29
N ILE A 277 -0.63 18.06 -16.38
CA ILE A 277 -0.79 17.06 -15.32
C ILE A 277 0.52 16.27 -15.14
N VAL A 278 1.20 15.88 -16.22
CA VAL A 278 2.51 15.21 -16.15
C VAL A 278 3.56 16.07 -15.45
N SER A 279 3.56 17.38 -15.71
CA SER A 279 4.45 18.33 -15.04
C SER A 279 4.20 18.35 -13.53
N ASP A 280 2.93 18.40 -13.12
CA ASP A 280 2.53 18.38 -11.72
C ASP A 280 2.88 17.04 -11.04
N VAL A 281 2.62 15.90 -11.71
CA VAL A 281 3.03 14.57 -11.22
C VAL A 281 4.54 14.49 -11.04
N ARG A 282 5.34 14.94 -12.02
CA ARG A 282 6.80 14.90 -11.95
C ARG A 282 7.39 15.91 -10.96
N ARG A 283 6.68 16.99 -10.66
CA ARG A 283 7.02 17.90 -9.55
C ARG A 283 6.75 17.27 -8.19
N PHE A 284 5.69 16.47 -8.06
CA PHE A 284 5.31 15.79 -6.83
C PHE A 284 6.11 14.51 -6.56
N ASN A 285 6.44 13.75 -7.59
CA ASN A 285 7.02 12.41 -7.45
C ASN A 285 8.39 12.31 -6.75
N PRO A 286 9.22 13.36 -6.58
CA PRO A 286 10.41 13.26 -5.74
C PRO A 286 10.09 12.85 -4.30
N LEU A 287 8.90 13.21 -3.79
CA LEU A 287 8.41 12.76 -2.49
C LEU A 287 8.30 11.23 -2.43
N VAL A 288 7.66 10.64 -3.44
CA VAL A 288 7.40 9.20 -3.56
C VAL A 288 8.68 8.42 -3.89
N ARG A 289 9.51 8.94 -4.80
CA ARG A 289 10.73 8.29 -5.30
C ARG A 289 11.89 8.29 -4.29
N GLN A 290 11.88 9.20 -3.32
CA GLN A 290 12.91 9.28 -2.28
C GLN A 290 12.42 8.74 -0.91
N GLY A 291 11.19 8.25 -0.85
CA GLY A 291 10.66 7.59 0.35
C GLY A 291 10.14 8.55 1.41
N TYR A 292 9.74 9.78 1.08
CA TYR A 292 9.46 10.81 2.09
C TYR A 292 8.19 10.57 2.89
N PHE A 293 7.17 9.90 2.34
CA PHE A 293 5.98 9.54 3.14
C PHE A 293 6.38 8.60 4.29
N THR A 294 7.16 7.56 3.97
CA THR A 294 7.66 6.57 4.92
C THR A 294 8.70 7.19 5.84
N ARG A 295 9.65 8.01 5.35
CA ARG A 295 10.66 8.66 6.21
C ARG A 295 10.02 9.53 7.28
N LYS A 296 9.08 10.38 6.86
CA LYS A 296 8.32 11.25 7.76
C LYS A 296 7.55 10.40 8.77
N LEU A 297 6.80 9.40 8.28
CA LEU A 297 5.98 8.53 9.11
C LEU A 297 6.79 7.77 10.17
N LEU A 298 7.92 7.16 9.79
CA LEU A 298 8.78 6.42 10.72
C LEU A 298 9.40 7.36 11.77
N THR A 299 9.79 8.57 11.36
CA THR A 299 10.35 9.58 12.28
C THR A 299 9.29 10.06 13.26
N ASP A 300 8.09 10.40 12.77
CA ASP A 300 6.96 10.85 13.58
C ASP A 300 6.49 9.76 14.55
N ALA A 301 6.53 8.49 14.14
CA ALA A 301 6.16 7.36 14.97
C ALA A 301 7.11 7.16 16.14
N VAL A 302 8.43 7.22 15.88
CA VAL A 302 9.44 7.18 16.95
C VAL A 302 9.29 8.37 17.89
N PHE A 303 9.09 9.58 17.34
CA PHE A 303 8.85 10.78 18.15
C PHE A 303 7.61 10.61 19.04
N SER A 304 6.50 10.15 18.49
CA SER A 304 5.24 9.92 19.19
C SER A 304 5.36 8.86 20.29
N ALA A 305 6.13 7.79 20.04
CA ALA A 305 6.42 6.75 21.01
C ALA A 305 7.27 7.29 22.17
N LEU A 306 8.25 8.17 21.91
CA LEU A 306 9.09 8.78 22.94
C LEU A 306 8.36 9.83 23.77
N ASN A 307 7.57 10.67 23.13
CA ASN A 307 6.87 11.77 23.77
C ASN A 307 5.87 11.25 24.80
N SER A 308 5.95 11.70 26.06
CA SER A 308 5.07 11.21 27.15
C SER A 308 3.82 12.07 27.36
N MET A 309 3.59 13.05 26.47
CA MET A 309 2.35 13.85 26.45
C MET A 309 1.14 13.02 26.04
#